data_AF-A0AAW3HZ16-F1
#
_entry.id   AF-A0AAW3HZ16-F1
#
_cell.length_a   1.000
_cell.length_b   1.000
_cell.length_c   1.000
_cell.angle_alpha   90.00
_cell.angle_beta   90.00
_cell.angle_gamma   90.00
#
_symmetry.space_group_name_H-M   'P 1'
#
loop_
_entity.id
_entity.type
_entity.pdbx_description
1 polymer ?
#
loop_
_entity_poly.entity_id
_entity_poly.type
_entity_poly.pdbx_seq_one_letter_code
_entity_poly.pdbx_strand_id
1 'polypeptide(L)'
;AVRNEMRRTMTVLPVATSVNVNTAPAEVIAALVPGLSLSQARSMTGERDRGNWFNNAGDFSNRLAGTGVEATAPTVTTASGWFMASGTVVYERARVAMQALVRSAPPAAPETIWTREIP
;
A
#
# COMPACT_ATOMS: atom_id res chain seq x y z
N ALA A 1 8.74 9.46 17.54
CA ALA A 1 8.14 10.05 16.32
C ALA A 1 8.49 9.22 15.07
N VAL A 2 9.75 9.22 14.60
CA VAL A 2 10.18 8.59 13.33
C VAL A 2 9.78 7.12 13.17
N ARG A 3 9.95 6.29 14.20
CA ARG A 3 9.54 4.86 14.16
C ARG A 3 8.06 4.68 13.86
N ASN A 4 7.19 5.54 14.40
CA ASN A 4 5.75 5.45 14.16
C ASN A 4 5.39 5.88 12.74
N GLU A 5 6.08 6.87 12.19
CA GLU A 5 5.93 7.26 10.78
C GLU A 5 6.33 6.12 9.84
N MET A 6 7.50 5.50 10.08
CA MET A 6 7.94 4.34 9.30
C MET A 6 6.96 3.17 9.36
N ARG A 7 6.34 2.91 10.53
CA ARG A 7 5.31 1.86 10.66
C ARG A 7 4.07 2.11 9.80
N ARG A 8 3.78 3.36 9.43
CA ARG A 8 2.63 3.72 8.57
C ARG A 8 2.94 3.66 7.08
N THR A 9 4.20 3.83 6.69
CA THR A 9 4.61 4.00 5.30
C THR A 9 5.48 2.87 4.75
N MET A 10 5.98 1.97 5.60
CA MET A 10 6.88 0.90 5.21
C MET A 10 6.33 -0.48 5.58
N THR A 11 6.60 -1.47 4.73
CA THR A 11 6.29 -2.88 4.99
C THR A 11 7.39 -3.73 4.35
N VAL A 12 7.76 -4.82 5.02
CA VAL A 12 8.71 -5.80 4.49
C VAL A 12 7.93 -6.99 3.95
N LEU A 13 8.18 -7.35 2.70
CA LEU A 13 7.58 -8.49 2.02
C LEU A 13 8.65 -9.52 1.64
N PRO A 14 8.31 -10.83 1.55
CA PRO A 14 9.29 -11.89 1.26
C PRO A 14 9.98 -11.78 -0.10
N VAL A 15 9.41 -11.02 -1.04
CA VAL A 15 9.96 -10.80 -2.39
C VAL A 15 9.88 -9.32 -2.75
N ALA A 16 10.75 -8.87 -3.67
CA ALA A 16 10.69 -7.53 -4.22
C ALA A 16 9.30 -7.29 -4.84
N THR A 17 8.59 -6.29 -4.34
CA THR A 17 7.19 -6.04 -4.69
C THR A 17 7.00 -4.56 -5.01
N SER A 18 6.46 -4.25 -6.19
CA SER A 18 6.14 -2.88 -6.58
C SER A 18 5.02 -2.30 -5.72
N VAL A 19 5.07 -0.99 -5.48
CA VAL A 19 4.06 -0.29 -4.68
C VAL A 19 2.70 -0.29 -5.39
N ASN A 20 1.65 -0.66 -4.67
CA ASN A 20 0.28 -0.51 -5.13
C ASN A 20 -0.21 0.93 -4.93
N VAL A 21 -0.29 1.71 -6.01
CA VAL A 21 -0.70 3.13 -5.95
C VAL A 21 -2.15 3.32 -5.53
N ASN A 22 -2.99 2.28 -5.66
CA ASN A 22 -4.37 2.33 -5.20
C ASN A 22 -4.51 2.25 -3.67
N THR A 23 -3.45 1.85 -2.95
CA THR A 23 -3.49 1.74 -1.48
C THR A 23 -2.34 2.48 -0.79
N ALA A 24 -1.34 2.96 -1.53
CA ALA A 24 -0.23 3.72 -0.96
C ALA A 24 -0.68 5.08 -0.38
N PRO A 25 -0.19 5.49 0.79
CA PRO A 25 -0.43 6.84 1.30
C PRO A 25 0.32 7.89 0.47
N ALA A 26 -0.11 9.15 0.55
CA ALA A 26 0.46 10.25 -0.24
C ALA A 26 1.96 10.43 0.01
N GLU A 27 2.42 10.21 1.24
CA GLU A 27 3.82 10.28 1.64
C GLU A 27 4.68 9.26 0.89
N VAL A 28 4.15 8.05 0.65
CA VAL A 28 4.85 7.01 -0.13
C VAL A 28 4.91 7.41 -1.61
N ILE A 29 3.82 7.97 -2.16
CA ILE A 29 3.79 8.43 -3.56
C ILE A 29 4.78 9.59 -3.78
N ALA A 30 4.80 10.58 -2.88
CA ALA A 30 5.74 11.69 -2.96
C ALA A 30 7.20 11.23 -2.81
N ALA A 31 7.47 10.24 -1.97
CA ALA A 31 8.81 9.66 -1.84
C ALA A 31 9.23 8.83 -3.06
N LEU A 32 8.27 8.19 -3.74
CA LEU A 32 8.53 7.34 -4.90
C LEU A 32 8.78 8.16 -6.18
N VAL A 33 8.25 9.38 -6.26
CA VAL A 33 8.36 10.25 -7.44
C VAL A 33 9.22 11.47 -7.13
N PRO A 34 10.48 11.53 -7.60
CA PRO A 34 11.33 12.70 -7.46
C PRO A 34 10.65 13.96 -8.00
N GLY A 35 10.68 15.05 -7.24
CA GLY A 35 10.08 16.33 -7.65
C GLY A 35 8.57 16.47 -7.42
N LEU A 36 7.86 15.39 -7.06
CA LEU A 36 6.45 15.47 -6.69
C LEU A 36 6.29 15.99 -5.25
N SER A 37 5.62 17.13 -5.10
CA SER A 37 5.33 17.67 -3.77
C SER A 37 4.30 16.81 -3.02
N LEU A 38 4.36 16.82 -1.69
CA LEU A 38 3.37 16.15 -0.85
C LEU A 38 1.95 16.68 -1.09
N SER A 39 1.77 17.96 -1.41
CA SER A 39 0.47 18.53 -1.76
C SER A 39 -0.07 17.95 -3.07
N GLN A 40 0.75 17.81 -4.11
CA GLN A 40 0.33 17.17 -5.36
C GLN A 40 -0.03 15.70 -5.13
N ALA A 41 0.80 14.97 -4.37
CA ALA A 41 0.51 13.59 -4.01
C ALA A 41 -0.82 13.45 -3.25
N ARG A 42 -1.11 14.36 -2.29
CA ARG A 42 -2.37 14.39 -1.56
C ARG A 42 -3.57 14.70 -2.46
N SER A 43 -3.44 15.61 -3.42
CA SER A 43 -4.50 15.85 -4.40
C SER A 43 -4.80 14.59 -5.21
N MET A 44 -3.75 13.91 -5.67
CA MET A 44 -3.85 12.68 -6.44
C MET A 44 -4.49 11.53 -5.64
N THR A 45 -4.05 11.29 -4.39
CA THR A 45 -4.70 10.30 -3.52
C THR A 45 -6.12 10.70 -3.16
N GLY A 46 -6.39 12.00 -3.01
CA GLY A 46 -7.74 12.50 -2.76
C GLY A 46 -8.70 12.21 -3.91
N GLU A 47 -8.28 12.34 -5.16
CA GLU A 47 -9.09 11.91 -6.32
C GLU A 47 -9.34 10.41 -6.33
N ARG A 48 -8.28 9.62 -6.09
CA ARG A 48 -8.38 8.17 -5.95
C ARG A 48 -9.42 7.78 -4.89
N ASP A 49 -9.35 8.39 -3.71
CA ASP A 49 -10.21 8.06 -2.57
C ASP A 49 -11.67 8.49 -2.79
N ARG A 50 -11.93 9.41 -3.75
CA ARG A 50 -13.28 9.77 -4.22
C ARG A 50 -13.84 8.82 -5.28
N GLY A 51 -13.14 7.74 -5.59
CA GLY A 51 -13.57 6.70 -6.54
C GLY A 51 -12.85 6.73 -7.88
N ASN A 52 -11.97 7.69 -8.13
CA ASN A 52 -11.17 7.74 -9.35
C ASN A 52 -9.90 6.89 -9.20
N TRP A 53 -10.04 5.59 -8.94
CA TRP A 53 -8.90 4.67 -8.81
C TRP A 53 -8.03 4.63 -10.07
N PHE A 54 -6.78 4.24 -9.92
CA PHE A 54 -5.88 3.99 -11.04
C PHE A 54 -6.21 2.63 -11.66
N ASN A 55 -6.48 2.61 -12.95
CA ASN A 55 -6.82 1.37 -13.65
C ASN A 55 -5.58 0.50 -13.92
N ASN A 56 -4.45 1.14 -14.25
CA ASN A 56 -3.18 0.49 -14.52
C ASN A 56 -2.01 1.47 -14.25
N ALA A 57 -0.78 1.00 -14.43
CA ALA A 57 0.41 1.85 -14.24
C ALA A 57 0.47 3.02 -15.24
N GLY A 58 -0.05 2.88 -16.46
CA GLY A 58 -0.10 3.94 -17.46
C GLY A 58 -1.04 5.09 -17.06
N ASP A 59 -2.19 4.78 -16.44
CA ASP A 59 -3.09 5.79 -15.87
C ASP A 59 -2.38 6.62 -14.78
N PHE A 60 -1.65 5.95 -13.88
CA PHE A 60 -0.81 6.64 -12.89
C PHE A 60 0.23 7.55 -13.56
N SER A 61 0.96 7.06 -14.57
CA SER A 61 1.96 7.84 -15.31
C SER A 61 1.35 9.07 -15.99
N ASN A 62 0.16 8.93 -16.59
CA ASN A 62 -0.54 10.04 -17.26
C ASN A 62 -0.99 11.11 -16.26
N ARG A 63 -1.56 10.71 -15.12
CA ARG A 63 -1.95 11.67 -14.07
C ARG A 63 -0.73 12.34 -13.45
N LEU A 64 0.39 11.61 -13.32
CA LEU A 64 1.64 12.19 -12.86
C LEU A 64 2.16 13.24 -13.84
N ALA A 65 2.16 12.96 -15.15
CA ALA A 65 2.56 13.94 -16.16
C ALA A 65 1.70 15.22 -16.10
N GLY A 66 0.40 15.08 -15.80
CA GLY A 66 -0.51 16.20 -15.59
C GLY A 66 -0.19 17.10 -14.38
N THR A 67 0.68 16.65 -13.47
CA THR A 67 1.13 17.48 -12.32
C THR A 67 2.23 18.48 -12.70
N GLY A 68 2.80 18.38 -13.91
CA GLY A 68 3.92 19.20 -14.37
C GLY A 68 5.30 18.76 -13.85
N VAL A 69 5.39 17.61 -13.17
CA VAL A 69 6.66 17.06 -12.70
C VAL A 69 7.41 16.42 -13.86
N GLU A 70 8.62 16.91 -14.14
CA GLU A 70 9.55 16.34 -15.13
C GLU A 70 10.34 15.17 -14.53
N ALA A 71 9.64 14.11 -14.13
CA ALA A 71 10.25 12.89 -13.63
C ALA A 71 9.75 11.67 -14.39
N THR A 72 10.64 10.69 -14.58
CA THR A 72 10.24 9.37 -15.07
C THR A 72 9.30 8.72 -14.07
N ALA A 73 8.14 8.26 -14.55
CA ALA A 73 7.18 7.57 -13.71
C ALA A 73 7.82 6.28 -13.13
N PRO A 74 7.73 6.04 -11.81
CA PRO A 74 8.26 4.85 -11.17
C PRO A 74 7.48 3.60 -11.60
N THR A 75 8.11 2.43 -11.47
CA THR A 75 7.39 1.16 -11.63
C THR A 75 6.41 0.95 -10.48
N VAL A 76 5.13 0.81 -10.80
CA VAL A 76 4.03 0.65 -9.85
C VAL A 76 3.06 -0.44 -10.28
N THR A 77 2.22 -0.89 -9.36
CA THR A 77 1.08 -1.78 -9.63
C THR A 77 -0.22 -1.14 -9.16
N THR A 78 -1.35 -1.64 -9.64
CA THR A 78 -2.71 -1.25 -9.20
C THR A 78 -3.44 -2.35 -8.43
N ALA A 79 -2.79 -3.52 -8.28
CA ALA A 79 -3.28 -4.67 -7.55
C ALA A 79 -2.20 -5.24 -6.62
N SER A 80 -2.61 -6.01 -5.61
CA SER A 80 -1.72 -6.66 -4.66
C SER A 80 -1.91 -8.17 -4.64
N GLY A 81 -0.79 -8.91 -4.58
CA GLY A 81 -0.77 -10.32 -4.21
C GLY A 81 -0.49 -10.56 -2.71
N TRP A 82 -0.31 -9.50 -1.93
CA TRP A 82 0.06 -9.56 -0.52
C TRP A 82 -0.95 -8.82 0.34
N PHE A 83 -1.37 -9.46 1.44
CA PHE A 83 -2.38 -8.93 2.35
C PHE A 83 -1.97 -9.19 3.80
N MET A 84 -2.24 -8.21 4.66
CA MET A 84 -2.13 -8.37 6.11
C MET A 84 -3.52 -8.61 6.67
N ALA A 85 -3.81 -9.84 7.10
CA ALA A 85 -5.03 -10.14 7.83
C ALA A 85 -4.82 -9.79 9.31
N SER A 86 -5.78 -9.09 9.92
CA SER A 86 -5.79 -8.81 11.36
C SER A 86 -7.10 -9.31 11.94
N GLY A 87 -7.04 -10.02 13.06
CA GLY A 87 -8.20 -10.60 13.73
C GLY A 87 -8.11 -10.44 15.24
N THR A 88 -9.24 -10.56 15.92
CA THR A 88 -9.29 -10.62 17.38
C THR A 88 -10.12 -11.83 17.77
N VAL A 89 -9.55 -12.71 18.58
CA VAL A 89 -10.26 -13.81 19.22
C VAL A 89 -10.66 -13.36 20.62
N VAL A 90 -11.95 -13.50 20.93
CA VAL A 90 -12.51 -13.18 22.24
C VAL A 90 -13.08 -14.45 22.84
N TYR A 91 -12.64 -14.80 24.05
CA TYR A 91 -13.16 -15.93 24.81
C TYR A 91 -13.28 -15.52 26.29
N GLU A 92 -14.51 -15.44 26.80
CA GLU A 92 -14.80 -14.86 28.12
C GLU A 92 -14.13 -13.49 28.32
N ARG A 93 -13.13 -13.41 29.19
CA ARG A 93 -12.34 -12.20 29.48
C ARG A 93 -11.03 -12.14 28.68
N ALA A 94 -10.64 -13.21 28.01
CA ALA A 94 -9.46 -13.26 27.18
C ALA A 94 -9.73 -12.58 25.83
N ARG A 95 -8.83 -11.68 25.44
CA ARG A 95 -8.83 -11.04 24.12
C ARG A 95 -7.43 -11.15 23.55
N VAL A 96 -7.32 -11.89 22.45
CA VAL A 96 -6.05 -12.10 21.75
C VAL A 96 -6.16 -11.47 20.37
N ALA A 97 -5.30 -10.50 20.08
CA ALA A 97 -5.18 -9.92 18.75
C ALA A 97 -4.13 -10.68 17.94
N MET A 98 -4.45 -11.00 16.69
CA MET A 98 -3.55 -11.75 15.82
C MET A 98 -3.40 -11.04 14.47
N GLN A 99 -2.25 -11.24 13.85
CA GLN A 99 -1.93 -10.80 12.51
C GLN A 99 -1.38 -11.95 11.68
N ALA A 100 -1.68 -11.97 10.39
CA ALA A 100 -1.13 -12.92 9.44
C ALA A 100 -0.73 -12.21 8.14
N LEU A 101 0.45 -12.55 7.62
CA LEU A 101 0.79 -12.22 6.24
C LEU A 101 0.27 -13.32 5.33
N VAL A 102 -0.56 -12.92 4.38
CA VAL A 102 -1.22 -13.80 3.42
C VAL A 102 -0.74 -13.45 2.01
N ARG A 103 -0.40 -14.50 1.25
CA ARG A 103 -0.11 -14.40 -0.18
C ARG A 103 -1.31 -14.89 -0.97
N SER A 104 -1.87 -14.02 -1.80
CA SER A 104 -2.89 -14.36 -2.79
C SER A 104 -2.21 -14.78 -4.09
N ALA A 105 -2.56 -15.96 -4.60
CA ALA A 105 -2.04 -16.48 -5.87
C ALA A 105 -3.16 -17.19 -6.66
N PRO A 106 -4.15 -16.44 -7.19
CA PRO A 106 -5.24 -17.04 -7.96
C PRO A 106 -4.71 -17.86 -9.15
N PRO A 107 -5.35 -19.01 -9.48
CA PRO A 107 -6.59 -19.52 -8.90
C PRO A 107 -6.40 -20.34 -7.61
N ALA A 108 -5.17 -20.51 -7.10
CA ALA A 108 -4.94 -21.26 -5.88
C ALA A 108 -5.52 -20.54 -4.65
N ALA A 109 -5.80 -21.32 -3.59
CA ALA A 109 -6.20 -20.77 -2.31
C ALA A 109 -5.09 -19.88 -1.73
N PRO A 110 -5.43 -18.79 -1.00
CA PRO A 110 -4.43 -17.94 -0.35
C PRO A 110 -3.58 -18.73 0.64
N GLU A 111 -2.28 -18.44 0.64
CA GLU A 111 -1.30 -19.07 1.52
C GLU A 111 -1.00 -18.17 2.72
N THR A 112 -1.05 -18.71 3.93
CA THR A 112 -0.61 -17.99 5.13
C THR A 112 0.90 -18.19 5.32
N ILE A 113 1.68 -17.12 5.20
CA ILE A 113 3.15 -17.18 5.30
C ILE A 113 3.60 -17.18 6.75
N TRP A 114 2.99 -16.35 7.59
CA TRP A 114 3.23 -16.34 9.02
C TRP A 114 2.00 -15.84 9.76
N THR A 115 1.92 -16.19 11.04
CA THR A 115 0.99 -15.60 12.02
C THR A 115 1.77 -15.07 13.22
N ARG A 116 1.24 -14.03 13.88
CA ARG A 116 1.79 -13.52 15.13
C ARG A 116 0.68 -12.99 16.02
N GLU A 117 0.84 -13.15 17.32
CA GLU A 117 0.07 -12.42 18.31
C GLU A 117 0.53 -10.95 18.36
N ILE A 118 -0.41 -10.04 18.52
CA ILE A 118 -0.14 -8.61 18.74
C ILE A 118 -0.42 -8.32 20.21
N PRO A 119 0.58 -7.87 20.97
CA PRO A 119 0.40 -7.45 22.36
C PRO A 119 -0.53 -6.26 22.51
#